data_AF-A0A8D0HHA1-F1
#
_entry.id   AF-A0A8D0HHA1-F1
#
_cell.length_a   1.000
_cell.length_b   1.000
_cell.length_c   1.000
_cell.angle_alpha   90.00
_cell.angle_beta   90.00
_cell.angle_gamma   90.00
#
_symmetry.space_group_name_H-M   'P 1'
#
loop_
_entity.id
_entity.type
_entity.pdbx_description
1 polymer ?
#
loop_
_entity_poly.entity_id
_entity_poly.type
_entity_poly.pdbx_seq_one_letter_code
_entity_poly.pdbx_strand_id
1 'polypeptide(L)'
;VNNDVEYVNSEYGKNMVKLLYVRREGKVHCIKELEVSVHLRLNSVKEYMIGENCDVIPTDTIQNTILALAKCNGIKTIEEFGKDICEYFITSFCHVLFVSAFIQEVPWQRLEKDCVPHVHAFLFSPAGIRFCEVEQCQNGPAIVFSGIKDLKLMKTTQSGFSGFLKDKYTTLPERTDRILTTEILIKWNYGECQDVDYDCIWKTVHECALDAFSGPPETGHYSPSYQKTVNDIQMLILDTVPEIEAVEMILSNIHYLFTDLEKLGLCNDKEVRIKY
;
A
#
# COMPACT_ATOMS: atom_id res chain seq x y z
N VAL A 1 26.78 4.98 31.71
CA VAL A 1 25.38 4.88 31.23
C VAL A 1 24.56 5.86 32.04
N ASN A 2 23.85 6.78 31.38
CA ASN A 2 23.01 7.75 32.07
C ASN A 2 21.78 7.00 32.61
N ASN A 3 21.57 6.96 33.93
CA ASN A 3 20.50 6.16 34.55
C ASN A 3 19.10 6.80 34.39
N ASP A 4 19.00 7.91 33.66
CA ASP A 4 17.78 8.71 33.50
C ASP A 4 17.08 8.50 32.14
N VAL A 5 17.45 7.47 31.37
CA VAL A 5 16.83 7.18 30.06
C VAL A 5 16.39 5.73 29.94
N GLU A 6 15.21 5.53 29.33
CA GLU A 6 14.61 4.22 29.06
C GLU A 6 14.50 3.98 27.55
N TYR A 7 14.74 2.73 27.12
CA TYR A 7 14.56 2.30 25.74
C TYR A 7 13.11 1.91 25.49
N VAL A 8 12.44 2.61 24.58
CA VAL A 8 11.04 2.33 24.19
C VAL A 8 10.97 1.36 23.02
N ASN A 9 11.81 1.55 22.00
CA ASN A 9 11.90 0.64 20.86
C ASN A 9 13.31 0.65 20.23
N SER A 10 13.72 -0.49 19.66
CA SER A 10 15.02 -0.67 19.01
C SER A 10 14.88 -1.65 17.86
N GLU A 11 14.92 -1.12 16.64
CA GLU A 11 14.81 -1.91 15.42
C GLU A 11 15.94 -1.53 14.46
N TYR A 12 16.47 -2.53 13.78
CA TYR A 12 17.46 -2.35 12.72
C TYR A 12 17.22 -3.36 11.62
N GLY A 13 17.76 -3.11 10.43
CA GLY A 13 17.57 -4.04 9.34
C GLY A 13 18.08 -3.56 8.00
N LYS A 14 17.49 -4.08 6.94
CA LYS A 14 17.86 -3.79 5.56
C LYS A 14 16.64 -3.30 4.79
N ASN A 15 16.78 -2.14 4.17
CA ASN A 15 15.74 -1.51 3.37
C ASN A 15 16.04 -1.62 1.87
N MET A 16 14.98 -1.59 1.06
CA MET A 16 15.06 -1.45 -0.41
C MET A 16 15.83 -2.57 -1.11
N VAL A 17 15.72 -3.81 -0.62
CA VAL A 17 16.27 -4.99 -1.32
C VAL A 17 15.40 -5.26 -2.54
N LYS A 18 15.91 -4.94 -3.73
CA LYS A 18 15.21 -5.13 -5.00
C LYS A 18 15.54 -6.50 -5.60
N LEU A 19 14.53 -7.25 -5.99
CA LEU A 19 14.71 -8.56 -6.62
C LEU A 19 13.63 -8.84 -7.66
N LEU A 20 14.00 -9.58 -8.70
CA LEU A 20 13.09 -10.12 -9.72
C LEU A 20 13.10 -11.65 -9.63
N TYR A 21 11.98 -12.23 -9.26
CA TYR A 21 11.74 -13.67 -9.32
C TYR A 21 11.12 -14.05 -10.67
N VAL A 22 11.72 -15.01 -11.38
CA VAL A 22 11.22 -15.50 -12.67
C VAL A 22 10.99 -17.01 -12.61
N ARG A 23 9.73 -17.43 -12.78
CA ARG A 23 9.34 -18.84 -12.92
C ARG A 23 9.07 -19.16 -14.39
N ARG A 24 9.67 -20.23 -14.91
CA ARG A 24 9.52 -20.65 -16.32
C ARG A 24 8.80 -22.00 -16.40
N GLU A 25 7.65 -22.00 -17.03
CA GLU A 25 6.81 -23.16 -17.30
C GLU A 25 6.76 -23.37 -18.83
N GLY A 26 7.78 -24.04 -19.36
CA GLY A 26 7.98 -24.15 -20.81
C GLY A 26 8.21 -22.77 -21.44
N LYS A 27 7.33 -22.37 -22.36
CA LYS A 27 7.38 -21.05 -23.02
C LYS A 27 6.73 -19.93 -22.20
N VAL A 28 5.92 -20.28 -21.20
CA VAL A 28 5.20 -19.31 -20.37
C VAL A 28 6.10 -18.93 -19.21
N HIS A 29 6.42 -17.64 -19.10
CA HIS A 29 7.18 -17.08 -18.00
C HIS A 29 6.24 -16.30 -17.08
N CYS A 30 6.44 -16.43 -15.77
CA CYS A 30 5.78 -15.64 -14.73
C CYS A 30 6.85 -14.86 -13.97
N ILE A 31 6.54 -13.61 -13.60
CA ILE A 31 7.46 -12.74 -12.89
C ILE A 31 6.81 -12.15 -11.65
N LYS A 32 7.62 -11.88 -10.63
CA LYS A 32 7.33 -10.94 -9.54
C LYS A 32 8.59 -10.14 -9.27
N GLU A 33 8.52 -8.82 -9.43
CA GLU A 33 9.59 -7.91 -9.05
C GLU A 33 9.17 -7.17 -7.79
N LEU A 34 10.03 -7.20 -6.77
CA LEU A 34 9.71 -6.73 -5.43
C LEU A 34 10.77 -5.75 -4.92
N GLU A 35 10.33 -4.88 -4.03
CA GLU A 35 11.19 -4.10 -3.13
C GLU A 35 10.86 -4.51 -1.69
N VAL A 36 11.87 -5.06 -0.99
CA VAL A 36 11.71 -5.69 0.33
C VAL A 36 12.51 -4.92 1.38
N SER A 37 11.86 -4.64 2.51
CA SER A 37 12.47 -4.04 3.69
C SER A 37 12.17 -4.90 4.90
N VAL A 38 13.20 -5.29 5.65
CA VAL A 38 13.08 -6.17 6.83
C VAL A 38 13.75 -5.51 8.02
N HIS A 39 13.03 -5.44 9.13
CA HIS A 39 13.51 -4.92 10.41
C HIS A 39 13.36 -5.98 11.51
N LEU A 40 14.34 -6.00 12.41
CA LEU A 40 14.44 -6.93 13.53
C LEU A 40 14.59 -6.14 14.83
N ARG A 41 13.96 -6.63 15.89
CA ARG A 41 14.23 -6.22 17.27
C ARG A 41 14.84 -7.39 18.04
N LEU A 42 15.96 -7.14 18.72
CA LEU A 42 16.64 -8.14 19.55
C LEU A 42 16.19 -8.04 21.01
N ASN A 43 16.56 -9.04 21.82
CA ASN A 43 16.33 -9.06 23.27
C ASN A 43 17.34 -8.23 24.07
N SER A 44 18.30 -7.62 23.39
CA SER A 44 19.35 -6.80 23.94
C SER A 44 19.49 -5.51 23.14
N VAL A 45 20.14 -4.51 23.74
CA VAL A 45 20.47 -3.22 23.12
C VAL A 45 21.95 -2.86 23.34
N LYS A 46 22.80 -3.86 23.58
CA LYS A 46 24.23 -3.65 23.88
C LYS A 46 24.98 -3.01 22.72
N GLU A 47 24.55 -3.26 21.49
CA GLU A 47 25.05 -2.64 20.28
C GLU A 47 24.86 -1.11 20.32
N TYR A 48 23.76 -0.63 20.89
CA TYR A 48 23.51 0.80 21.10
C TYR A 48 24.25 1.35 22.32
N MET A 49 24.28 0.58 23.41
CA MET A 49 24.74 1.07 24.72
C MET A 49 26.26 1.09 24.89
N ILE A 50 26.92 0.05 24.39
CA ILE A 50 28.35 -0.18 24.60
C ILE A 50 29.08 -0.62 23.31
N GLY A 51 28.37 -0.68 22.17
CA GLY A 51 28.95 -1.03 20.88
C GLY A 51 29.30 -2.53 20.74
N GLU A 52 28.67 -3.40 21.53
CA GLU A 52 28.90 -4.85 21.47
C GLU A 52 27.97 -5.49 20.43
N ASN A 53 28.55 -5.99 19.33
CA ASN A 53 27.80 -6.50 18.18
C ASN A 53 27.60 -8.03 18.17
N CYS A 54 27.89 -8.72 19.27
CA CYS A 54 27.89 -10.19 19.32
C CYS A 54 26.53 -10.81 18.95
N ASP A 55 25.44 -10.11 19.23
CA ASP A 55 24.07 -10.55 18.95
C ASP A 55 23.51 -9.98 17.63
N VAL A 56 24.26 -9.09 16.96
CA VAL A 56 23.80 -8.40 15.74
C VAL A 56 23.89 -9.33 14.54
N ILE A 57 22.78 -9.51 13.84
CA ILE A 57 22.71 -10.16 12.53
C ILE A 57 23.10 -9.11 11.49
N PRO A 58 24.20 -9.28 10.72
CA PRO A 58 24.60 -8.27 9.75
C PRO A 58 23.47 -7.97 8.76
N THR A 59 23.27 -6.69 8.42
CA THR A 59 22.20 -6.31 7.47
C THR A 59 22.45 -6.88 6.06
N ASP A 60 23.70 -7.21 5.73
CA ASP A 60 24.04 -7.98 4.52
C ASP A 60 23.53 -9.43 4.61
N THR A 61 23.64 -10.08 5.77
CA THR A 61 23.02 -11.39 6.01
C THR A 61 21.50 -11.32 5.84
N ILE A 62 20.85 -10.24 6.29
CA ILE A 62 19.41 -10.05 6.08
C ILE A 62 19.07 -10.00 4.58
N GLN A 63 19.84 -9.24 3.79
CA GLN A 63 19.71 -9.20 2.34
C GLN A 63 19.89 -10.60 1.72
N ASN A 64 20.93 -11.32 2.12
CA ASN A 64 21.23 -12.66 1.61
C ASN A 64 20.11 -13.66 1.96
N THR A 65 19.53 -13.57 3.16
CA THR A 65 18.36 -14.37 3.57
C THR A 65 17.16 -14.11 2.67
N ILE A 66 16.82 -12.84 2.39
CA ILE A 66 15.72 -12.49 1.48
C ILE A 66 15.91 -13.16 0.11
N LEU A 67 17.13 -13.07 -0.46
CA LEU A 67 17.44 -13.70 -1.75
C LEU A 67 17.39 -15.23 -1.69
N ALA A 68 17.88 -15.83 -0.60
CA ALA A 68 17.86 -17.27 -0.40
C ALA A 68 16.43 -17.82 -0.27
N LEU A 69 15.57 -17.17 0.52
CA LEU A 69 14.17 -17.58 0.68
C LEU A 69 13.41 -17.46 -0.65
N ALA A 70 13.58 -16.35 -1.38
CA ALA A 70 12.97 -16.19 -2.71
C ALA A 70 13.39 -17.31 -3.68
N LYS A 71 14.64 -17.78 -3.58
CA LYS A 71 15.15 -18.88 -4.42
C LYS A 71 14.63 -20.25 -3.97
N CYS A 72 14.61 -20.52 -2.67
CA CYS A 72 14.28 -21.83 -2.10
C CYS A 72 12.78 -22.10 -2.11
N ASN A 73 11.97 -21.11 -1.71
CA ASN A 73 10.52 -21.26 -1.55
C ASN A 73 9.76 -20.79 -2.81
N GLY A 74 10.39 -19.92 -3.60
CA GLY A 74 9.69 -19.16 -4.63
C GLY A 74 8.87 -18.03 -4.02
N ILE A 75 8.13 -17.32 -4.88
CA ILE A 75 7.25 -16.22 -4.47
C ILE A 75 5.91 -16.41 -5.16
N LYS A 76 4.90 -16.83 -4.41
CA LYS A 76 3.52 -17.00 -4.88
C LYS A 76 2.73 -15.71 -4.71
N THR A 77 2.65 -15.20 -3.48
CA THR A 77 2.16 -13.85 -3.13
C THR A 77 3.22 -13.12 -2.31
N ILE A 78 3.10 -11.80 -2.18
CA ILE A 78 4.03 -11.02 -1.35
C ILE A 78 3.77 -11.25 0.14
N GLU A 79 2.53 -11.51 0.52
CA GLU A 79 2.11 -11.77 1.90
C GLU A 79 2.69 -13.09 2.41
N GLU A 80 2.59 -14.17 1.62
CA GLU A 80 3.21 -15.45 1.96
C GLU A 80 4.73 -15.31 2.06
N PHE A 81 5.35 -14.55 1.16
CA PHE A 81 6.80 -14.33 1.20
C PHE A 81 7.21 -13.50 2.44
N GLY A 82 6.39 -12.53 2.86
CA GLY A 82 6.58 -11.82 4.12
C GLY A 82 6.50 -12.75 5.33
N LYS A 83 5.53 -13.67 5.36
CA LYS A 83 5.41 -14.71 6.41
C LYS A 83 6.66 -15.61 6.46
N ASP A 84 7.15 -16.06 5.31
CA ASP A 84 8.37 -16.88 5.23
C ASP A 84 9.60 -16.16 5.80
N ILE A 85 9.74 -14.85 5.53
CA ILE A 85 10.82 -14.02 6.07
C ILE A 85 10.71 -13.90 7.59
N CYS A 86 9.52 -13.55 8.11
CA CYS A 86 9.29 -13.40 9.54
C CYS A 86 9.57 -14.72 10.29
N GLU A 87 9.02 -15.82 9.78
CA GLU A 87 9.19 -17.15 10.37
C GLU A 87 10.66 -17.56 10.41
N TYR A 88 11.42 -17.33 9.32
CA TYR A 88 12.85 -17.65 9.29
C TYR A 88 13.61 -16.95 10.42
N PHE A 89 13.43 -15.64 10.61
CA PHE A 89 14.20 -14.90 11.62
C PHE A 89 13.75 -15.23 13.05
N ILE A 90 12.45 -15.40 13.28
CA ILE A 90 11.91 -15.77 14.61
C ILE A 90 12.38 -17.16 15.03
N THR A 91 12.43 -18.13 14.10
CA THR A 91 12.78 -19.52 14.43
C THR A 91 14.29 -19.80 14.43
N SER A 92 15.06 -19.08 13.60
CA SER A 92 16.51 -19.31 13.48
C SER A 92 17.32 -18.67 14.60
N PHE A 93 16.78 -17.64 15.26
CA PHE A 93 17.50 -16.83 16.24
C PHE A 93 16.68 -16.62 17.51
N CYS A 94 17.04 -17.29 18.60
CA CYS A 94 16.29 -17.24 19.86
C CYS A 94 16.27 -15.86 20.54
N HIS A 95 17.17 -14.95 20.16
CA HIS A 95 17.26 -13.59 20.69
C HIS A 95 16.53 -12.55 19.83
N VAL A 96 15.91 -12.93 18.72
CA VAL A 96 15.04 -12.05 17.93
C VAL A 96 13.64 -12.04 18.55
N LEU A 97 13.18 -10.86 18.98
CA LEU A 97 11.90 -10.66 19.66
C LEU A 97 10.77 -10.22 18.73
N PHE A 98 11.11 -9.58 17.62
CA PHE A 98 10.13 -9.08 16.65
C PHE A 98 10.77 -8.95 15.27
N VAL A 99 9.96 -9.22 14.24
CA VAL A 99 10.33 -9.07 12.83
C VAL A 99 9.19 -8.33 12.12
N SER A 100 9.53 -7.32 11.33
CA SER A 100 8.63 -6.69 10.37
C SER A 100 9.21 -6.80 8.96
N ALA A 101 8.40 -7.27 8.02
CA ALA A 101 8.73 -7.37 6.60
C ALA A 101 7.72 -6.54 5.79
N PHE A 102 8.18 -5.41 5.25
CA PHE A 102 7.42 -4.59 4.30
C PHE A 102 7.84 -4.94 2.87
N ILE A 103 6.87 -5.24 2.01
CA ILE A 103 7.11 -5.67 0.64
C ILE A 103 6.22 -4.91 -0.32
N GLN A 104 6.81 -4.31 -1.34
CA GLN A 104 6.10 -3.67 -2.44
C GLN A 104 6.29 -4.47 -3.72
N GLU A 105 5.20 -4.75 -4.44
CA GLU A 105 5.24 -5.38 -5.76
C GLU A 105 5.31 -4.31 -6.85
N VAL A 106 6.28 -4.45 -7.77
CA VAL A 106 6.36 -3.62 -8.96
C VAL A 106 5.20 -4.00 -9.89
N PRO A 107 4.37 -3.05 -10.38
CA PRO A 107 3.10 -3.33 -11.05
C PRO A 107 3.30 -3.74 -12.51
N TRP A 108 3.96 -4.87 -12.73
CA TRP A 108 4.05 -5.52 -14.03
C TRP A 108 2.73 -6.22 -14.37
N GLN A 109 2.11 -5.82 -15.47
CA GLN A 109 0.96 -6.50 -16.04
C GLN A 109 1.41 -7.31 -17.25
N ARG A 110 0.90 -8.53 -17.41
CA ARG A 110 1.16 -9.31 -18.61
C ARG A 110 0.55 -8.58 -19.81
N LEU A 111 1.31 -8.45 -20.91
CA LEU A 111 0.76 -7.88 -22.13
C LEU A 111 -0.34 -8.79 -22.67
N GLU A 112 -1.43 -8.20 -23.12
CA GLU A 112 -2.52 -8.92 -23.77
C GLU A 112 -2.83 -8.28 -25.13
N LYS A 113 -3.15 -9.12 -26.12
CA LYS A 113 -3.62 -8.68 -27.43
C LYS A 113 -4.76 -9.57 -27.87
N ASP A 114 -5.89 -8.98 -28.27
CA ASP A 114 -7.09 -9.72 -28.68
C ASP A 114 -7.55 -10.73 -27.61
N CYS A 115 -7.48 -10.33 -26.33
CA CYS A 115 -7.72 -11.17 -25.14
C CYS A 115 -6.81 -12.40 -25.01
N VAL A 116 -5.67 -12.42 -25.71
CA VAL A 116 -4.65 -13.46 -25.60
C VAL A 116 -3.45 -12.94 -24.79
N PRO A 117 -3.14 -13.56 -23.63
CA PRO A 117 -2.00 -13.16 -22.82
C PRO A 117 -0.67 -13.56 -23.47
N HIS A 118 0.28 -12.63 -23.49
CA HIS A 118 1.63 -12.86 -24.03
C HIS A 118 2.43 -13.78 -23.09
N VAL A 119 3.12 -14.76 -23.66
CA VAL A 119 3.80 -15.81 -22.90
C VAL A 119 4.93 -15.31 -21.99
N HIS A 120 5.60 -14.20 -22.34
CA HIS A 120 6.76 -13.69 -21.60
C HIS A 120 7.02 -12.18 -21.76
N ALA A 121 5.97 -11.37 -21.98
CA ALA A 121 6.12 -9.92 -22.12
C ALA A 121 5.15 -9.19 -21.20
N PHE A 122 5.62 -8.09 -20.62
CA PHE A 122 4.96 -7.39 -19.53
C PHE A 122 5.02 -5.88 -19.76
N LEU A 123 4.00 -5.16 -19.32
CA LEU A 123 3.85 -3.72 -19.33
C LEU A 123 3.90 -3.20 -17.89
N PHE A 124 4.67 -2.14 -17.67
CA PHE A 124 4.63 -1.42 -16.40
C PHE A 124 3.36 -0.56 -16.36
N SER A 125 2.44 -0.83 -15.44
CA SER A 125 1.11 -0.22 -15.39
C SER A 125 0.69 0.08 -13.94
N PRO A 126 1.01 1.27 -13.41
CA PRO A 126 0.76 1.61 -12.01
C PRO A 126 -0.69 2.09 -11.82
N ALA A 127 -1.64 1.15 -11.86
CA ALA A 127 -3.05 1.41 -11.57
C ALA A 127 -3.38 1.26 -10.07
N GLY A 128 -2.43 1.58 -9.18
CA GLY A 128 -2.43 1.20 -7.77
C GLY A 128 -1.35 0.15 -7.51
N ILE A 129 -0.45 0.44 -6.57
CA ILE A 129 0.70 -0.40 -6.24
C ILE A 129 0.33 -1.30 -5.05
N ARG A 130 0.42 -2.61 -5.27
CA ARG A 130 0.25 -3.60 -4.19
C ARG A 130 1.44 -3.58 -3.24
N PHE A 131 1.14 -3.57 -1.95
CA PHE A 131 2.13 -3.80 -0.91
C PHE A 131 1.56 -4.68 0.19
N CYS A 132 2.43 -5.25 1.01
CA CYS A 132 2.07 -5.89 2.27
C CYS A 132 3.06 -5.54 3.37
N GLU A 133 2.64 -5.72 4.61
CA GLU A 133 3.47 -5.67 5.80
C GLU A 133 3.14 -6.90 6.64
N VAL A 134 4.15 -7.68 7.00
CA VAL A 134 3.99 -8.83 7.88
C VAL A 134 4.81 -8.58 9.13
N GLU A 135 4.14 -8.66 10.27
CA GLU A 135 4.74 -8.46 11.58
C GLU A 135 4.62 -9.72 12.41
N GLN A 136 5.68 -10.11 13.13
CA GLN A 136 5.64 -11.27 14.01
C GLN A 136 6.47 -11.01 15.27
N CYS A 137 5.82 -11.11 16.42
CA CYS A 137 6.48 -11.15 17.72
C CYS A 137 6.94 -12.58 18.04
N GLN A 138 7.99 -12.71 18.86
CA GLN A 138 8.41 -14.00 19.40
C GLN A 138 7.26 -14.68 20.15
N ASN A 139 6.97 -15.94 19.79
CA ASN A 139 5.85 -16.75 20.29
C ASN A 139 4.44 -16.22 19.95
N GLY A 140 4.32 -15.24 19.04
CA GLY A 140 3.04 -14.75 18.53
C GLY A 140 2.75 -15.24 17.10
N PRO A 141 1.48 -15.20 16.66
CA PRO A 141 1.16 -15.40 15.26
C PRO A 141 1.71 -14.25 14.41
N ALA A 142 1.92 -14.50 13.12
CA ALA A 142 2.18 -13.44 12.16
C ALA A 142 0.90 -12.64 11.89
N ILE A 143 1.00 -11.32 11.98
CA ILE A 143 -0.05 -10.36 11.63
C ILE A 143 0.26 -9.88 10.21
N VAL A 144 -0.72 -10.02 9.31
CA VAL A 144 -0.55 -9.66 7.90
C VAL A 144 -1.42 -8.45 7.59
N PHE A 145 -0.78 -7.44 7.00
CA PHE A 145 -1.44 -6.31 6.37
C PHE A 145 -1.21 -6.37 4.86
N SER A 146 -2.25 -6.12 4.07
CA SER A 146 -2.12 -5.86 2.63
C SER A 146 -2.57 -4.45 2.33
N GLY A 147 -2.20 -3.94 1.16
CA GLY A 147 -2.59 -2.60 0.79
C GLY A 147 -2.43 -2.26 -0.68
N ILE A 148 -3.02 -1.11 -1.01
CA ILE A 148 -2.91 -0.41 -2.29
C ILE A 148 -2.40 0.99 -1.97
N LYS A 149 -1.32 1.42 -2.62
CA LYS A 149 -0.86 2.82 -2.56
C LYS A 149 -0.71 3.40 -3.95
N ASP A 150 -0.51 4.71 -4.01
CA ASP A 150 -0.33 5.47 -5.25
C ASP A 150 -1.49 5.28 -6.25
N LEU A 151 -2.69 4.96 -5.75
CA LEU A 151 -3.90 4.82 -6.56
C LEU A 151 -4.46 6.21 -6.87
N LYS A 152 -4.30 6.65 -8.11
CA LYS A 152 -4.73 7.97 -8.59
C LYS A 152 -6.05 7.88 -9.33
N LEU A 153 -7.07 8.52 -8.78
CA LEU A 153 -8.41 8.57 -9.37
C LEU A 153 -8.83 10.02 -9.61
N MET A 154 -9.60 10.24 -10.68
CA MET A 154 -10.18 11.53 -11.01
C MET A 154 -11.60 11.37 -11.54
N LYS A 155 -12.50 12.24 -11.10
CA LYS A 155 -13.76 12.52 -11.79
C LYS A 155 -13.94 14.02 -11.95
N THR A 156 -14.48 14.42 -13.10
CA THR A 156 -14.55 15.83 -13.51
C THR A 156 -15.78 16.57 -12.97
N THR A 157 -16.74 15.81 -12.43
CA THR A 157 -18.01 16.28 -11.85
C THR A 157 -18.48 15.29 -10.77
N GLN A 158 -19.74 15.35 -10.35
CA GLN A 158 -20.33 14.50 -9.31
C GLN A 158 -19.52 14.57 -8.00
N SER A 159 -18.98 15.74 -7.70
CA SER A 159 -18.38 16.05 -6.39
C SER A 159 -18.73 17.48 -6.01
N GLY A 160 -19.07 17.69 -4.75
CA GLY A 160 -19.26 19.00 -4.17
C GLY A 160 -18.55 19.14 -2.84
N PHE A 161 -18.62 20.35 -2.29
CA PHE A 161 -18.27 20.68 -0.92
C PHE A 161 -19.00 21.96 -0.52
N SER A 162 -19.98 21.82 0.36
CA SER A 162 -20.85 22.89 0.82
C SER A 162 -21.40 22.56 2.22
N GLY A 163 -21.94 23.55 2.92
CA GLY A 163 -22.47 23.40 4.27
C GLY A 163 -21.38 23.28 5.35
N PHE A 164 -20.13 23.62 5.02
CA PHE A 164 -19.05 23.66 6.00
C PHE A 164 -19.15 24.90 6.89
N LEU A 165 -18.60 24.78 8.11
CA LEU A 165 -18.50 25.89 9.06
C LEU A 165 -17.69 27.03 8.42
N LYS A 166 -18.22 28.26 8.51
CA LYS A 166 -17.55 29.47 8.03
C LYS A 166 -17.13 30.32 9.22
N ASP A 167 -15.83 30.56 9.35
CA ASP A 167 -15.24 31.44 10.36
C ASP A 167 -14.55 32.67 9.71
N LYS A 168 -13.89 33.50 10.53
CA LYS A 168 -13.18 34.69 10.06
C LYS A 168 -11.99 34.42 9.12
N TYR A 169 -11.54 33.18 8.99
CA TYR A 169 -10.45 32.77 8.11
C TYR A 169 -10.93 31.95 6.90
N THR A 170 -12.24 31.75 6.76
CA THR A 170 -12.82 30.95 5.67
C THR A 170 -12.99 31.79 4.41
N THR A 171 -12.11 31.58 3.42
CA THR A 171 -12.21 32.20 2.09
C THR A 171 -12.73 31.24 1.02
N LEU A 172 -12.82 29.94 1.34
CA LEU A 172 -13.24 28.90 0.42
C LEU A 172 -14.72 29.10 0.04
N PRO A 173 -15.06 29.27 -1.23
CA PRO A 173 -16.44 29.34 -1.64
C PRO A 173 -17.05 27.94 -1.75
N GLU A 174 -18.34 27.83 -1.45
CA GLU A 174 -19.09 26.58 -1.60
C GLU A 174 -19.19 26.18 -3.08
N ARG A 175 -19.24 24.86 -3.31
CA ARG A 175 -19.33 24.28 -4.65
C ARG A 175 -20.27 23.08 -4.61
N THR A 176 -21.29 23.07 -5.45
CA THR A 176 -22.14 21.89 -5.69
C THR A 176 -21.58 21.00 -6.80
N ASP A 177 -20.59 21.49 -7.55
CA ASP A 177 -19.88 20.75 -8.58
C ASP A 177 -18.40 21.18 -8.66
N ARG A 178 -17.50 20.20 -8.66
CA ARG A 178 -16.04 20.37 -8.77
C ARG A 178 -15.38 19.08 -9.27
N ILE A 179 -14.16 19.23 -9.80
CA ILE A 179 -13.27 18.09 -10.03
C ILE A 179 -12.85 17.51 -8.68
N LEU A 180 -12.90 16.18 -8.58
CA LEU A 180 -12.30 15.41 -7.49
C LEU A 180 -11.11 14.65 -8.07
N THR A 181 -9.90 14.91 -7.56
CA THR A 181 -8.72 14.11 -7.88
C THR A 181 -8.07 13.66 -6.59
N THR A 182 -7.76 12.37 -6.49
CA THR A 182 -7.29 11.76 -5.25
C THR A 182 -6.10 10.87 -5.52
N GLU A 183 -5.14 10.89 -4.60
CA GLU A 183 -4.18 9.80 -4.43
C GLU A 183 -4.56 9.06 -3.15
N ILE A 184 -4.77 7.75 -3.28
CA ILE A 184 -5.35 6.92 -2.23
C ILE A 184 -4.31 5.90 -1.74
N LEU A 185 -4.22 5.77 -0.42
CA LEU A 185 -3.63 4.62 0.27
C LEU A 185 -4.75 3.88 1.00
N ILE A 186 -4.81 2.56 0.81
CA ILE A 186 -5.70 1.64 1.52
C ILE A 186 -4.81 0.57 2.14
N LYS A 187 -4.94 0.34 3.44
CA LYS A 187 -4.24 -0.72 4.18
C LYS A 187 -5.26 -1.47 5.01
N TRP A 188 -5.21 -2.80 4.99
CA TRP A 188 -6.14 -3.62 5.76
C TRP A 188 -5.43 -4.79 6.41
N ASN A 189 -6.05 -5.34 7.45
CA ASN A 189 -5.57 -6.54 8.14
C ASN A 189 -6.66 -7.62 8.15
N TYR A 190 -6.24 -8.87 8.32
CA TYR A 190 -7.10 -10.06 8.17
C TYR A 190 -7.57 -10.66 9.50
N GLY A 191 -7.27 -10.01 10.64
CA GLY A 191 -7.52 -10.56 11.97
C GLY A 191 -6.96 -11.98 12.15
N GLU A 192 -7.80 -12.90 12.63
CA GLU A 192 -7.43 -14.30 12.88
C GLU A 192 -7.59 -15.22 11.65
N CYS A 193 -7.96 -14.69 10.48
CA CYS A 193 -8.19 -15.50 9.28
C CYS A 193 -6.92 -16.20 8.78
N GLN A 194 -6.97 -17.52 8.59
CA GLN A 194 -5.81 -18.34 8.19
C GLN A 194 -5.78 -18.70 6.70
N ASP A 195 -6.96 -18.86 6.08
CA ASP A 195 -7.12 -19.31 4.70
C ASP A 195 -7.47 -18.13 3.79
N VAL A 196 -6.46 -17.33 3.45
CA VAL A 196 -6.62 -16.05 2.74
C VAL A 196 -6.13 -16.16 1.30
N ASP A 197 -7.02 -15.93 0.33
CA ASP A 197 -6.63 -15.71 -1.07
C ASP A 197 -6.25 -14.23 -1.27
N TYR A 198 -4.99 -13.91 -0.96
CA TYR A 198 -4.47 -12.55 -1.02
C TYR A 198 -4.59 -11.92 -2.42
N ASP A 199 -4.44 -12.70 -3.48
CA ASP A 199 -4.52 -12.20 -4.86
C ASP A 199 -5.96 -11.84 -5.24
N CYS A 200 -6.93 -12.67 -4.84
CA CYS A 200 -8.35 -12.40 -5.04
C CYS A 200 -8.78 -11.17 -4.24
N ILE A 201 -8.46 -11.13 -2.94
CA ILE A 201 -8.86 -10.04 -2.05
C ILE A 201 -8.28 -8.71 -2.50
N TRP A 202 -7.01 -8.66 -2.89
CA TRP A 202 -6.41 -7.42 -3.38
C TRP A 202 -7.18 -6.86 -4.59
N LYS A 203 -7.58 -7.72 -5.53
CA LYS A 203 -8.38 -7.32 -6.70
C LYS A 203 -9.76 -6.83 -6.29
N THR A 204 -10.44 -7.56 -5.40
CA THR A 204 -11.76 -7.17 -4.90
C THR A 204 -11.71 -5.81 -4.19
N VAL A 205 -10.72 -5.58 -3.33
CA VAL A 205 -10.55 -4.28 -2.65
C VAL A 205 -10.25 -3.16 -3.64
N HIS A 206 -9.44 -3.43 -4.66
CA HIS A 206 -9.17 -2.49 -5.75
C HIS A 206 -10.46 -2.11 -6.50
N GLU A 207 -11.27 -3.10 -6.87
CA GLU A 207 -12.57 -2.92 -7.53
C GLU A 207 -13.54 -2.15 -6.64
N CYS A 208 -13.66 -2.48 -5.34
CA CYS A 208 -14.47 -1.71 -4.39
C CYS A 208 -14.08 -0.23 -4.36
N ALA A 209 -12.78 0.07 -4.37
CA ALA A 209 -12.30 1.45 -4.37
C ALA A 209 -12.68 2.19 -5.66
N LEU A 210 -12.55 1.53 -6.82
CA LEU A 210 -12.96 2.09 -8.12
C LEU A 210 -14.47 2.33 -8.18
N ASP A 211 -15.28 1.34 -7.75
CA ASP A 211 -16.73 1.37 -7.82
C ASP A 211 -17.33 2.43 -6.89
N ALA A 212 -16.90 2.48 -5.64
CA ALA A 212 -17.39 3.47 -4.69
C ALA A 212 -17.00 4.90 -5.08
N PHE A 213 -15.82 5.10 -5.72
CA PHE A 213 -15.38 6.40 -6.20
C PHE A 213 -16.17 6.86 -7.44
N SER A 214 -16.34 5.98 -8.43
CA SER A 214 -16.88 6.30 -9.75
C SER A 214 -18.40 6.23 -9.82
N GLY A 215 -19.00 5.21 -9.21
CA GLY A 215 -20.42 4.89 -9.38
C GLY A 215 -20.76 4.31 -10.75
N PRO A 216 -22.05 4.22 -11.11
CA PRO A 216 -22.48 3.67 -12.39
C PRO A 216 -21.86 4.44 -13.57
N PRO A 217 -21.31 3.77 -14.60
CA PRO A 217 -20.61 4.44 -15.70
C PRO A 217 -21.41 5.51 -16.44
N GLU A 218 -22.74 5.33 -16.52
CA GLU A 218 -23.64 6.23 -17.26
C GLU A 218 -24.02 7.50 -16.48
N THR A 219 -23.97 7.47 -15.14
CA THR A 219 -24.50 8.55 -14.28
C THR A 219 -23.51 9.07 -13.24
N GLY A 220 -22.47 8.29 -12.96
CA GLY A 220 -21.59 8.47 -11.83
C GLY A 220 -22.29 8.42 -10.47
N HIS A 221 -21.54 8.73 -9.42
CA HIS A 221 -22.04 8.86 -8.04
C HIS A 221 -21.58 10.19 -7.43
N TYR A 222 -22.53 10.99 -6.92
CA TYR A 222 -22.25 12.27 -6.29
C TYR A 222 -21.56 12.09 -4.92
N SER A 223 -20.39 12.68 -4.75
CA SER A 223 -19.67 12.73 -3.47
C SER A 223 -19.78 14.12 -2.82
N PRO A 224 -20.41 14.24 -1.63
CA PRO A 224 -20.56 15.52 -0.93
C PRO A 224 -19.29 15.97 -0.17
N SER A 225 -18.36 15.04 0.10
CA SER A 225 -17.12 15.30 0.83
C SER A 225 -16.13 14.15 0.66
N TYR A 226 -14.84 14.42 0.89
CA TYR A 226 -13.80 13.38 0.83
C TYR A 226 -14.01 12.33 1.93
N GLN A 227 -14.43 12.77 3.12
CA GLN A 227 -14.71 11.91 4.26
C GLN A 227 -15.82 10.90 3.94
N LYS A 228 -16.87 11.33 3.22
CA LYS A 228 -17.94 10.42 2.80
C LYS A 228 -17.43 9.39 1.80
N THR A 229 -16.61 9.80 0.83
CA THR A 229 -15.98 8.88 -0.13
C THR A 229 -15.06 7.86 0.55
N VAL A 230 -14.25 8.29 1.52
CA VAL A 230 -13.41 7.39 2.33
C VAL A 230 -14.29 6.36 3.05
N ASN A 231 -15.34 6.82 3.73
CA ASN A 231 -16.24 5.93 4.44
C ASN A 231 -16.96 4.96 3.50
N ASP A 232 -17.41 5.40 2.32
CA ASP A 232 -18.09 4.54 1.34
C ASP A 232 -17.18 3.43 0.82
N ILE A 233 -15.91 3.73 0.56
CA ILE A 233 -14.92 2.73 0.16
C ILE A 233 -14.68 1.73 1.29
N GLN A 234 -14.47 2.21 2.52
CA GLN A 234 -14.23 1.35 3.69
C GLN A 234 -15.41 0.41 3.95
N MET A 235 -16.65 0.94 3.94
CA MET A 235 -17.85 0.14 4.17
C MET A 235 -18.04 -0.90 3.07
N LEU A 236 -17.86 -0.52 1.79
CA LEU A 236 -17.98 -1.46 0.69
C LEU A 236 -16.96 -2.59 0.78
N ILE A 237 -15.71 -2.30 1.18
CA ILE A 237 -14.68 -3.31 1.38
C ILE A 237 -15.10 -4.29 2.50
N LEU A 238 -15.48 -3.77 3.67
CA LEU A 238 -15.85 -4.58 4.83
C LEU A 238 -17.11 -5.42 4.58
N ASP A 239 -18.06 -4.90 3.80
CA ASP A 239 -19.28 -5.64 3.43
C ASP A 239 -19.01 -6.73 2.38
N THR A 240 -17.99 -6.54 1.52
CA THR A 240 -17.68 -7.44 0.40
C THR A 240 -16.67 -8.53 0.78
N VAL A 241 -15.74 -8.25 1.68
CA VAL A 241 -14.61 -9.13 2.02
C VAL A 241 -14.65 -9.49 3.51
N PRO A 242 -15.32 -10.59 3.90
CA PRO A 242 -15.49 -10.97 5.30
C PRO A 242 -14.17 -11.36 6.00
N GLU A 243 -13.11 -11.67 5.26
CA GLU A 243 -11.78 -11.96 5.79
C GLU A 243 -11.05 -10.71 6.31
N ILE A 244 -11.52 -9.51 6.00
CA ILE A 244 -10.90 -8.25 6.45
C ILE A 244 -11.52 -7.81 7.78
N GLU A 245 -10.67 -7.65 8.82
CA GLU A 245 -11.12 -7.18 10.14
C GLU A 245 -11.20 -5.65 10.21
N ALA A 246 -10.20 -4.95 9.67
CA ALA A 246 -10.19 -3.49 9.67
C ALA A 246 -9.46 -2.90 8.46
N VAL A 247 -9.90 -1.72 8.04
CA VAL A 247 -9.37 -0.97 6.90
C VAL A 247 -8.98 0.45 7.34
N GLU A 248 -7.72 0.79 7.13
CA GLU A 248 -7.18 2.15 7.19
C GLU A 248 -7.15 2.73 5.77
N MET A 249 -7.50 4.01 5.65
CA MET A 249 -7.47 4.71 4.37
C MET A 249 -7.00 6.14 4.53
N ILE A 250 -6.09 6.57 3.64
CA ILE A 250 -5.66 7.96 3.48
C ILE A 250 -6.05 8.41 2.08
N LEU A 251 -6.73 9.55 1.99
CA LEU A 251 -7.12 10.17 0.73
C LEU A 251 -6.53 11.58 0.66
N SER A 252 -5.52 11.74 -0.19
CA SER A 252 -4.91 13.03 -0.47
C SER A 252 -5.62 13.69 -1.64
N ASN A 253 -6.17 14.88 -1.41
CA ASN A 253 -6.82 15.63 -2.47
C ASN A 253 -5.80 16.41 -3.32
N ILE A 254 -5.79 16.16 -4.62
CA ILE A 254 -4.96 16.87 -5.60
C ILE A 254 -5.81 17.99 -6.20
N HIS A 255 -5.37 19.23 -6.07
CA HIS A 255 -6.19 20.39 -6.38
C HIS A 255 -6.06 20.81 -7.85
N TYR A 256 -7.20 20.87 -8.55
CA TYR A 256 -7.33 21.56 -9.84
C TYR A 256 -8.12 22.84 -9.66
N LEU A 257 -7.41 23.94 -9.46
CA LEU A 257 -8.01 25.23 -9.19
C LEU A 257 -8.52 25.87 -10.47
N PHE A 258 -9.64 26.59 -10.36
CA PHE A 258 -10.15 27.44 -11.41
C PHE A 258 -9.13 28.53 -11.74
N THR A 259 -8.88 28.74 -13.02
CA THR A 259 -7.99 29.80 -13.48
C THR A 259 -8.82 30.97 -13.98
N ASP A 260 -8.72 32.11 -13.28
CA ASP A 260 -9.28 33.36 -13.75
C ASP A 260 -8.44 33.90 -14.93
N LEU A 261 -9.07 33.97 -16.11
CA LEU A 261 -8.45 34.45 -17.34
C LEU A 261 -8.95 35.84 -17.75
N GLU A 262 -9.70 36.56 -16.90
CA GLU A 262 -10.23 37.89 -17.21
C GLU A 262 -9.12 38.89 -17.54
N LYS A 263 -7.96 38.77 -16.88
CA LYS A 263 -6.77 39.60 -17.18
C LYS A 263 -6.21 39.38 -18.58
N LEU A 264 -6.54 38.27 -19.23
CA LEU A 264 -6.20 37.99 -20.62
C LEU A 264 -7.34 38.37 -21.59
N GLY A 265 -8.45 38.90 -21.08
CA GLY A 265 -9.65 39.22 -21.88
C GLY A 265 -10.45 37.97 -22.30
N LEU A 266 -10.29 36.85 -21.60
CA LEU A 266 -10.92 35.57 -21.94
C LEU A 266 -11.92 35.12 -20.87
N CYS A 267 -13.06 34.58 -21.30
CA CYS A 267 -13.98 33.85 -20.43
C CYS A 267 -13.53 32.40 -20.32
N ASN A 268 -13.51 31.83 -19.12
CA ASN A 268 -13.18 30.44 -18.87
C ASN A 268 -14.41 29.75 -18.24
N ASP A 269 -15.16 28.98 -19.02
CA ASP A 269 -16.33 28.21 -18.51
C ASP A 269 -15.88 26.90 -17.83
N LYS A 270 -14.92 27.03 -16.90
CA LYS A 270 -14.33 25.92 -16.10
C LYS A 270 -13.55 24.88 -16.91
N GLU A 271 -13.19 25.19 -18.15
CA GLU A 271 -12.48 24.34 -19.09
C GLU A 271 -10.98 24.24 -18.75
N VAL A 272 -10.37 25.39 -18.40
CA VAL A 272 -8.93 25.49 -18.11
C VAL A 272 -8.68 25.57 -16.60
N ARG A 273 -7.78 24.72 -16.10
CA ARG A 273 -7.44 24.63 -14.66
C ARG A 273 -5.94 24.43 -14.45
N ILE A 274 -5.44 24.93 -13.33
CA ILE A 274 -4.05 24.73 -12.90
C ILE A 274 -4.02 23.63 -11.83
N LYS A 275 -3.11 22.66 -12.02
CA LYS A 275 -2.82 21.60 -11.05
C LYS A 275 -1.84 22.11 -10.00
N TYR A 276 -2.17 21.87 -8.73
CA TYR A 276 -1.29 22.08 -7.58
C TYR A 276 -1.09 20.77 -6.82
#